data_AF-Q0K405-F1
#
_entry.id   AF-Q0K405-F1
#
_cell.length_a   1.000
_cell.length_b   1.000
_cell.length_c   1.000
_cell.angle_alpha   90.00
_cell.angle_beta   90.00
_cell.angle_gamma   90.00
#
_symmetry.space_group_name_H-M   'P 1'
#
loop_
_entity.id
_entity.type
_entity.pdbx_description
1 polymer ?
#
loop_
_entity_poly.entity_id
_entity_poly.type
_entity_poly.pdbx_seq_one_letter_code
_entity_poly.pdbx_strand_id
1 'polypeptide(L)'
;MLKKLRDMLTHRRIAEERNRALRARFGRSLEELKGLFSRPLDMVPISATEKRPSRYPEISSLLPGTGINAFYAHFQLESNKVHELIEGIKNGFDKVDEHLYIRRSGNEAGDFFISIAFSNEFSGSIVSMMTNDTSVLDRIVVANSSPPPPWVAFPEISEPLKLGFLQGDIEYWWDNYWSSFWESLTAEEREAYLGRHGATEEWKRCIWLHGREARELLESALSEKDQG
;
A
#
# COMPACT_ATOMS: atom_id res chain seq x y z
N MET A 1 22.18 33.84 -2.88
CA MET A 1 21.95 33.65 -1.43
C MET A 1 20.50 33.25 -1.14
N LEU A 2 19.49 33.96 -1.68
CA LEU A 2 18.06 33.68 -1.50
C LEU A 2 17.58 32.28 -1.96
N LYS A 3 18.11 31.75 -3.08
CA LYS A 3 17.78 30.39 -3.57
C LYS A 3 18.14 29.30 -2.56
N LYS A 4 19.39 29.32 -2.05
CA LYS A 4 19.87 28.37 -1.04
C LYS A 4 19.07 28.42 0.27
N LEU A 5 18.63 29.62 0.69
CA LEU A 5 17.80 29.77 1.88
C LEU A 5 16.39 29.20 1.66
N ARG A 6 15.80 29.43 0.48
CA ARG A 6 14.50 28.85 0.10
C ARG A 6 14.57 27.33 0.06
N ASP A 7 15.59 26.77 -0.58
CA ASP A 7 15.78 25.32 -0.67
C ASP A 7 15.95 24.71 0.74
N MET A 8 16.73 25.34 1.60
CA MET A 8 16.91 24.93 3.01
C MET A 8 15.58 24.91 3.78
N LEU A 9 14.76 25.95 3.65
CA LEU A 9 13.46 26.03 4.33
C LEU A 9 12.47 24.97 3.80
N THR A 10 12.48 24.73 2.49
CA THR A 10 11.66 23.67 1.87
C THR A 10 12.08 22.29 2.38
N HIS A 11 13.37 21.98 2.40
CA HIS A 11 13.87 20.71 2.93
C HIS A 11 13.53 20.52 4.40
N ARG A 12 13.67 21.58 5.21
CA ARG A 12 13.30 21.54 6.63
C ARG A 12 11.81 21.25 6.81
N ARG A 13 10.95 21.95 6.07
CA ARG A 13 9.49 21.74 6.12
C ARG A 13 9.10 20.31 5.72
N ILE A 14 9.71 19.77 4.66
CA ILE A 14 9.48 18.38 4.22
C ILE A 14 9.90 17.40 5.32
N ALA A 15 11.05 17.63 5.96
CA ALA A 15 11.54 16.77 7.04
C ALA A 15 10.64 16.82 8.28
N GLU A 16 10.13 18.00 8.64
CA GLU A 16 9.19 18.20 9.74
C GLU A 16 7.85 17.51 9.46
N GLU A 17 7.28 17.67 8.27
CA GLU A 17 6.03 16.99 7.89
C GLU A 17 6.18 15.47 7.83
N ARG A 18 7.31 14.95 7.34
CA ARG A 18 7.60 13.51 7.39
C ARG A 18 7.63 12.99 8.83
N ASN A 19 8.31 13.69 9.73
CA ASN A 19 8.33 13.29 11.14
C ASN A 19 6.95 13.36 11.79
N ARG A 20 6.16 14.39 11.45
CA ARG A 20 4.77 14.51 11.90
C ARG A 20 3.94 13.30 11.44
N ALA A 21 4.03 12.93 10.16
CA ALA A 21 3.32 11.80 9.58
C ALA A 21 3.74 10.46 10.23
N LEU A 22 5.04 10.23 10.42
CA LEU A 22 5.55 9.03 11.09
C LEU A 22 5.08 8.93 12.54
N ARG A 23 5.11 10.04 13.29
CA ARG A 23 4.60 10.08 14.67
C ARG A 23 3.10 9.81 14.73
N ALA A 24 2.32 10.44 13.85
CA ALA A 24 0.87 10.26 13.80
C ALA A 24 0.50 8.82 13.46
N ARG A 25 1.28 8.14 12.60
CA ARG A 25 0.99 6.79 12.13
C ARG A 25 1.56 5.68 13.01
N PHE A 26 2.79 5.83 13.49
CA PHE A 26 3.54 4.76 14.18
C PHE A 26 3.94 5.12 15.62
N GLY A 27 3.53 6.28 16.10
CA GLY A 27 3.90 6.79 17.43
C GLY A 27 5.37 7.20 17.55
N ARG A 28 6.15 7.21 16.45
CA ARG A 28 7.62 7.35 16.47
C ARG A 28 8.13 8.30 15.40
N SER A 29 9.20 9.02 15.72
CA SER A 29 9.96 9.83 14.78
C SER A 29 10.85 8.99 13.88
N LEU A 30 11.36 9.61 12.83
CA LEU A 30 12.35 9.03 11.93
C LEU A 30 13.61 8.55 12.68
N GLU A 31 14.09 9.30 13.67
CA GLU A 31 15.30 8.94 14.43
C GLU A 31 15.09 7.72 15.32
N GLU A 32 13.94 7.67 16.01
CA GLU A 32 13.54 6.50 16.81
C GLU A 32 13.40 5.25 15.92
N LEU A 33 12.77 5.39 14.75
CA LEU A 33 12.63 4.29 13.79
C LEU A 33 14.00 3.83 13.25
N LYS A 34 14.94 4.73 12.95
CA LYS A 34 16.30 4.35 12.55
C LYS A 34 17.04 3.59 13.64
N GLY A 35 16.88 4.01 14.90
CA GLY A 35 17.48 3.31 16.04
C GLY A 35 16.91 1.89 16.21
N LEU A 36 15.60 1.74 16.09
CA LEU A 36 14.92 0.44 16.18
C LEU A 36 15.34 -0.49 15.03
N PHE A 37 15.22 -0.01 13.79
CA PHE A 37 15.61 -0.74 12.59
C PHE A 37 17.10 -0.52 12.26
N SER A 38 17.97 -0.83 13.23
CA SER A 38 19.42 -0.70 13.11
C SER A 38 20.08 -1.93 12.46
N ARG A 39 19.44 -3.10 12.58
CA ARG A 39 19.86 -4.33 11.89
C ARG A 39 19.91 -4.09 10.37
N PRO A 40 21.04 -4.38 9.69
CA PRO A 40 21.11 -4.32 8.23
C PRO A 40 20.04 -5.20 7.58
N LEU A 41 19.42 -4.69 6.51
CA LEU A 41 18.47 -5.49 5.75
C LEU A 41 19.18 -6.66 5.08
N ASP A 42 18.68 -7.87 5.35
CA ASP A 42 19.01 -9.04 4.56
C ASP A 42 18.39 -8.84 3.17
N MET A 43 19.19 -8.27 2.25
CA MET A 43 18.82 -8.08 0.84
C MET A 43 18.86 -9.42 0.11
N VAL A 44 18.12 -10.41 0.62
CA VAL A 44 17.76 -11.58 -0.18
C VAL A 44 16.85 -11.03 -1.28
N PRO A 45 17.10 -11.33 -2.57
CA PRO A 45 16.07 -11.08 -3.58
C PRO A 45 14.80 -11.74 -3.04
N ILE A 46 13.65 -11.06 -3.12
CA ILE A 46 12.36 -11.65 -2.74
C ILE A 46 12.10 -12.81 -3.71
N SER A 47 12.75 -13.95 -3.50
CA SER A 47 12.91 -15.04 -4.45
C SER A 47 11.88 -16.11 -4.13
N ALA A 48 10.75 -16.05 -4.83
CA ALA A 48 9.89 -17.20 -5.17
C ALA A 48 8.59 -16.83 -5.94
N THR A 49 8.42 -15.62 -6.47
CA THR A 49 7.13 -15.22 -7.10
C THR A 49 7.30 -14.36 -8.37
N GLU A 50 8.46 -14.44 -9.04
CA GLU A 50 8.88 -13.64 -10.21
C GLU A 50 8.06 -13.85 -11.51
N LYS A 51 6.79 -14.24 -11.44
CA LYS A 51 5.93 -14.42 -12.62
C LYS A 51 4.81 -13.39 -12.78
N ARG A 52 4.68 -12.41 -11.87
CA ARG A 52 3.74 -11.29 -12.05
C ARG A 52 4.45 -9.95 -11.96
N PRO A 53 4.28 -9.06 -12.96
CA PRO A 53 4.92 -7.75 -12.98
C PRO A 53 4.38 -6.78 -11.93
N SER A 54 3.21 -7.05 -11.36
CA SER A 54 2.56 -6.22 -10.32
C SER A 54 2.14 -7.13 -9.17
N ARG A 55 2.62 -6.89 -7.94
CA ARG A 55 2.15 -7.59 -6.74
C ARG A 55 1.45 -6.61 -5.82
N TYR A 56 0.27 -7.00 -5.38
CA TYR A 56 -0.42 -6.34 -4.28
C TYR A 56 -0.19 -7.14 -2.98
N PRO A 57 0.12 -6.47 -1.86
CA PRO A 57 0.37 -5.04 -1.76
C PRO A 57 1.75 -4.65 -2.28
N GLU A 58 1.90 -3.38 -2.63
CA GLU A 58 3.20 -2.83 -2.98
C GLU A 58 4.09 -2.78 -1.73
N ILE A 59 5.31 -3.33 -1.87
CA ILE A 59 6.30 -3.38 -0.80
C ILE A 59 7.54 -2.64 -1.29
N SER A 60 7.97 -1.64 -0.54
CA SER A 60 9.13 -0.80 -0.87
C SER A 60 10.18 -0.85 0.24
N SER A 61 11.45 -0.72 -0.12
CA SER A 61 12.51 -0.52 0.88
C SER A 61 12.51 0.94 1.33
N LEU A 62 12.59 1.17 2.65
CA LEU A 62 12.75 2.51 3.23
C LEU A 62 14.21 2.95 3.32
N LEU A 63 15.16 2.06 2.99
CA LEU A 63 16.58 2.36 3.07
C LEU A 63 16.94 3.51 2.10
N PRO A 64 16.53 3.50 0.82
CA PRO A 64 16.61 4.69 -0.03
C PRO A 64 15.75 5.83 0.53
N GLY A 65 16.31 7.04 0.61
CA GLY A 65 15.58 8.26 0.97
C GLY A 65 15.33 8.49 2.47
N THR A 66 15.00 7.45 3.26
CA THR A 66 14.82 7.61 4.71
C THR A 66 15.99 7.09 5.53
N GLY A 67 16.70 6.07 5.06
CA GLY A 67 17.80 5.42 5.78
C GLY A 67 17.34 4.51 6.92
N ILE A 68 16.10 4.04 6.88
CA ILE A 68 15.57 3.02 7.80
C ILE A 68 15.84 1.64 7.18
N ASN A 69 16.44 0.71 7.91
CA ASN A 69 16.63 -0.67 7.45
C ASN A 69 15.33 -1.48 7.61
N ALA A 70 14.28 -1.09 6.89
CA ALA A 70 13.00 -1.78 6.89
C ALA A 70 12.34 -1.75 5.50
N PHE A 71 11.46 -2.71 5.26
CA PHE A 71 10.49 -2.68 4.18
C PHE A 71 9.19 -2.04 4.68
N TYR A 72 8.50 -1.32 3.79
CA TYR A 72 7.22 -0.68 4.05
C TYR A 72 6.14 -1.23 3.14
N ALA A 73 4.99 -1.52 3.71
CA ALA A 73 3.77 -1.89 3.00
C ALA A 73 2.64 -0.94 3.41
N HIS A 74 1.90 -0.44 2.43
CA HIS A 74 0.70 0.36 2.64
C HIS A 74 -0.39 -0.10 1.68
N PHE A 75 -1.49 -0.58 2.24
CA PHE A 75 -2.55 -1.20 1.45
C PHE A 75 -3.85 -1.22 2.24
N GLN A 76 -4.94 -1.52 1.55
CA GLN A 76 -6.24 -1.68 2.15
C GLN A 76 -6.69 -3.13 2.03
N LEU A 77 -7.45 -3.59 3.00
CA LEU A 77 -8.14 -4.86 2.93
C LEU A 77 -9.58 -4.75 3.39
N GLU A 78 -10.40 -5.72 3.00
CA GLU A 78 -11.74 -5.88 3.53
C GLU A 78 -11.71 -5.94 5.07
N SER A 79 -12.58 -5.17 5.73
CA SER A 79 -12.57 -4.97 7.19
C SER A 79 -12.68 -6.26 8.00
N ASN A 80 -13.33 -7.29 7.44
CA ASN A 80 -13.50 -8.59 8.09
C ASN A 80 -12.21 -9.45 8.10
N LYS A 81 -11.20 -9.10 7.29
CA LYS A 81 -9.93 -9.84 7.18
C LYS A 81 -8.79 -9.20 7.98
N VAL A 82 -8.96 -7.97 8.45
CA VAL A 82 -7.88 -7.21 9.12
C VAL A 82 -7.36 -7.94 10.34
N HIS A 83 -8.22 -8.44 11.21
CA HIS A 83 -7.78 -9.05 12.45
C HIS A 83 -6.95 -10.31 12.20
N GLU A 84 -7.41 -11.20 11.31
CA GLU A 84 -6.70 -12.42 10.93
C GLU A 84 -5.32 -12.12 10.34
N LEU A 85 -5.24 -11.16 9.41
CA LEU A 85 -3.97 -10.74 8.81
C LEU A 85 -3.00 -10.23 9.88
N ILE A 86 -3.48 -9.34 10.74
CA ILE A 86 -2.65 -8.66 11.74
C ILE A 86 -2.10 -9.67 12.76
N GLU A 87 -2.92 -10.63 13.22
CA GLU A 87 -2.47 -11.68 14.12
C GLU A 87 -1.49 -12.66 13.43
N GLY A 88 -1.75 -13.00 12.16
CA GLY A 88 -0.83 -13.81 11.37
C GLY A 88 0.53 -13.15 11.17
N ILE A 89 0.55 -11.84 10.91
CA ILE A 89 1.76 -11.02 10.78
C ILE A 89 2.57 -11.04 12.08
N LYS A 90 1.91 -10.82 13.24
CA LYS A 90 2.56 -10.72 14.55
C LYS A 90 3.02 -12.06 15.12
N ASN A 91 2.61 -13.18 14.53
CA ASN A 91 2.97 -14.50 15.05
C ASN A 91 4.50 -14.66 15.21
N GLY A 92 4.93 -15.01 16.42
CA GLY A 92 6.35 -15.15 16.78
C GLY A 92 7.04 -13.83 17.16
N PHE A 93 6.29 -12.74 17.33
CA PHE A 93 6.79 -11.48 17.88
C PHE A 93 6.08 -11.14 19.19
N ASP A 94 6.85 -10.65 20.16
CA ASP A 94 6.34 -10.14 21.42
C ASP A 94 5.86 -8.69 21.24
N LYS A 95 4.70 -8.36 21.80
CA LYS A 95 4.19 -6.99 21.80
C LYS A 95 5.03 -6.10 22.72
N VAL A 96 5.56 -5.01 22.18
CA VAL A 96 6.25 -3.96 22.96
C VAL A 96 5.26 -2.86 23.32
N ASP A 97 4.49 -2.38 22.34
CA ASP A 97 3.41 -1.42 22.54
C ASP A 97 2.31 -1.59 21.48
N GLU A 98 1.44 -0.58 21.34
CA GLU A 98 0.35 -0.58 20.37
C GLU A 98 0.82 -0.82 18.92
N HIS A 99 1.92 -0.19 18.54
CA HIS A 99 2.43 -0.20 17.17
C HIS A 99 3.63 -1.13 16.99
N LEU A 100 4.38 -1.46 18.04
CA LEU A 100 5.66 -2.15 17.93
C LEU A 100 5.62 -3.58 18.48
N TYR A 101 6.17 -4.50 17.70
CA TYR A 101 6.39 -5.89 18.05
C TYR A 101 7.86 -6.26 17.78
N ILE A 102 8.43 -7.16 18.59
CA ILE A 102 9.83 -7.54 18.53
C ILE A 102 9.99 -9.06 18.54
N ARG A 103 10.91 -9.57 17.72
CA ARG A 103 11.41 -10.95 17.82
C ARG A 103 12.91 -10.90 18.06
N ARG A 104 13.32 -11.35 19.25
CA ARG A 104 14.72 -11.37 19.65
C ARG A 104 15.50 -12.35 18.78
N SER A 105 16.56 -11.88 18.12
CA SER A 105 17.38 -12.76 17.28
C SER A 105 18.50 -13.44 18.05
N GLY A 106 18.94 -12.85 19.17
CA GLY A 106 20.05 -13.36 19.98
C GLY A 106 21.43 -13.33 19.29
N ASN A 107 21.53 -12.73 18.11
CA ASN A 107 22.76 -12.62 17.34
C ASN A 107 23.27 -11.16 17.28
N GLU A 108 24.51 -10.97 16.87
CA GLU A 108 25.15 -9.65 16.80
C GLU A 108 24.53 -8.73 15.73
N ALA A 109 23.78 -9.29 14.77
CA ALA A 109 23.12 -8.52 13.71
C ALA A 109 21.91 -7.71 14.23
N GLY A 110 21.36 -8.07 15.41
CA GLY A 110 20.26 -7.36 16.06
C GLY A 110 18.89 -8.02 15.86
N ASP A 111 17.88 -7.44 16.50
CA ASP A 111 16.54 -7.98 16.60
C ASP A 111 15.66 -7.68 15.37
N PHE A 112 14.57 -8.42 15.24
CA PHE A 112 13.54 -8.18 14.23
C PHE A 112 12.39 -7.37 14.83
N PHE A 113 11.84 -6.47 14.04
CA PHE A 113 10.78 -5.56 14.47
C PHE A 113 9.65 -5.51 13.44
N ILE A 114 8.44 -5.36 13.95
CA ILE A 114 7.26 -4.98 13.17
C ILE A 114 6.71 -3.71 13.79
N SER A 115 6.62 -2.64 13.00
CA SER A 115 5.89 -1.43 13.35
C SER A 115 4.62 -1.37 12.50
N ILE A 116 3.44 -1.41 13.11
CA ILE A 116 2.17 -1.54 12.40
C ILE A 116 1.12 -0.59 12.93
N ALA A 117 0.31 -0.06 12.01
CA ALA A 117 -0.84 0.77 12.31
C ALA A 117 -1.94 0.48 11.30
N PHE A 118 -3.19 0.66 11.71
CA PHE A 118 -4.32 0.56 10.81
C PHE A 118 -5.44 1.52 11.21
N SER A 119 -6.22 1.95 10.21
CA SER A 119 -7.43 2.75 10.35
C SER A 119 -8.56 2.11 9.54
N ASN A 120 -9.81 2.39 9.90
CA ASN A 120 -10.97 1.95 9.13
C ASN A 120 -11.51 3.12 8.31
N GLU A 121 -11.42 3.01 6.98
CA GLU A 121 -11.80 4.04 6.02
C GLU A 121 -12.30 3.35 4.73
N PHE A 122 -13.25 3.97 4.02
CA PHE A 122 -13.82 3.46 2.76
C PHE A 122 -14.34 2.00 2.86
N SER A 123 -15.03 1.67 3.94
CA SER A 123 -15.54 0.32 4.25
C SER A 123 -14.48 -0.79 4.36
N GLY A 124 -13.20 -0.43 4.37
CA GLY A 124 -12.06 -1.32 4.55
C GLY A 124 -11.19 -0.92 5.74
N SER A 125 -10.15 -1.71 5.97
CA SER A 125 -9.07 -1.36 6.88
C SER A 125 -7.82 -1.02 6.08
N ILE A 126 -7.28 0.18 6.28
CA ILE A 126 -6.01 0.61 5.71
C ILE A 126 -4.91 0.18 6.68
N VAL A 127 -3.94 -0.58 6.20
CA VAL A 127 -2.78 -1.04 6.97
C VAL A 127 -1.54 -0.30 6.49
N SER A 128 -0.75 0.17 7.44
CA SER A 128 0.61 0.66 7.24
C SER A 128 1.55 -0.14 8.11
N MET A 129 2.58 -0.71 7.52
CA MET A 129 3.52 -1.57 8.24
C MET A 129 4.96 -1.33 7.81
N MET A 130 5.88 -1.41 8.77
CA MET A 130 7.32 -1.48 8.56
C MET A 130 7.88 -2.76 9.20
N THR A 131 8.77 -3.47 8.51
CA THR A 131 9.45 -4.66 9.06
C THR A 131 10.85 -4.82 8.49
N ASN A 132 11.80 -5.31 9.29
CA ASN A 132 13.12 -5.76 8.82
C ASN A 132 13.20 -7.29 8.68
N ASP A 133 12.07 -7.98 8.82
CA ASP A 133 11.95 -9.43 8.64
C ASP A 133 11.21 -9.74 7.34
N THR A 134 11.92 -10.34 6.38
CA THR A 134 11.37 -10.72 5.07
C THR A 134 10.28 -11.79 5.18
N SER A 135 10.32 -12.66 6.20
CA SER A 135 9.28 -13.67 6.41
C SER A 135 7.91 -13.07 6.74
N VAL A 136 7.89 -11.83 7.24
CA VAL A 136 6.64 -11.08 7.45
C VAL A 136 6.03 -10.66 6.11
N LEU A 137 6.86 -10.32 5.12
CA LEU A 137 6.39 -9.95 3.78
C LEU A 137 5.71 -11.12 3.09
N ASP A 138 6.27 -12.33 3.23
CA ASP A 138 5.68 -13.55 2.68
C ASP A 138 4.28 -13.81 3.26
N ARG A 139 4.08 -13.55 4.56
CA ARG A 139 2.77 -13.70 5.22
C ARG A 139 1.73 -12.74 4.64
N ILE A 140 2.12 -11.50 4.33
CA ILE A 140 1.23 -10.52 3.69
C ILE A 140 0.82 -11.00 2.30
N VAL A 141 1.80 -11.48 1.51
CA VAL A 141 1.55 -11.95 0.15
C VAL A 141 0.64 -13.18 0.16
N VAL A 142 0.91 -14.14 1.05
CA VAL A 142 0.10 -15.36 1.21
C VAL A 142 -1.33 -15.04 1.66
N ALA A 143 -1.53 -14.01 2.48
CA ALA A 143 -2.86 -13.59 2.90
C ALA A 143 -3.74 -13.10 1.75
N ASN A 144 -3.17 -12.78 0.58
CA ASN A 144 -3.87 -12.41 -0.65
C ASN A 144 -5.00 -11.38 -0.40
N SER A 145 -4.61 -10.33 0.32
CA SER A 145 -5.54 -9.27 0.74
C SER A 145 -6.05 -8.49 -0.46
N SER A 146 -7.28 -8.00 -0.36
CA SER A 146 -7.90 -7.16 -1.38
C SER A 146 -8.66 -6.02 -0.72
N PRO A 147 -8.62 -4.80 -1.28
CA PRO A 147 -9.53 -3.75 -0.87
C PRO A 147 -11.00 -4.17 -1.07
N PRO A 148 -11.94 -3.54 -0.35
CA PRO A 148 -13.36 -3.64 -0.69
C PRO A 148 -13.60 -3.25 -2.16
N PRO A 149 -14.61 -3.82 -2.83
CA PRO A 149 -14.95 -3.39 -4.18
C PRO A 149 -15.52 -1.95 -4.17
N PRO A 150 -15.46 -1.21 -5.29
CA PRO A 150 -15.88 0.19 -5.35
C PRO A 150 -17.30 0.46 -4.84
N TRP A 151 -18.26 -0.43 -5.13
CA TRP A 151 -19.64 -0.32 -4.67
C TRP A 151 -19.85 -0.61 -3.18
N VAL A 152 -18.87 -1.20 -2.51
CA VAL A 152 -18.85 -1.38 -1.05
C VAL A 152 -18.12 -0.22 -0.39
N ALA A 153 -17.05 0.28 -1.02
CA ALA A 153 -16.31 1.45 -0.54
C ALA A 153 -17.14 2.74 -0.62
N PHE A 154 -17.96 2.87 -1.66
CA PHE A 154 -18.81 4.04 -1.94
C PHE A 154 -20.26 3.62 -2.23
N PRO A 155 -21.00 3.13 -1.21
CA PRO A 155 -22.37 2.62 -1.37
C PRO A 155 -23.38 3.69 -1.78
N GLU A 156 -23.06 4.97 -1.60
CA GLU A 156 -23.87 6.11 -2.01
C GLU A 156 -23.90 6.33 -3.53
N ILE A 157 -22.98 5.72 -4.29
CA ILE A 157 -22.93 5.84 -5.74
C ILE A 157 -23.91 4.85 -6.38
N SER A 158 -25.09 5.35 -6.74
CA SER A 158 -26.12 4.57 -7.43
C SER A 158 -25.95 4.47 -8.94
N GLU A 159 -25.20 5.40 -9.55
CA GLU A 159 -25.02 5.51 -11.01
C GLU A 159 -23.53 5.68 -11.38
N PRO A 160 -22.70 4.63 -11.30
CA PRO A 160 -21.25 4.74 -11.44
C PRO A 160 -20.78 5.22 -12.82
N LEU A 161 -21.59 5.05 -13.87
CA LEU A 161 -21.28 5.55 -15.21
C LEU A 161 -21.42 7.08 -15.35
N LYS A 162 -22.03 7.75 -14.36
CA LYS A 162 -22.17 9.22 -14.33
C LYS A 162 -21.03 9.92 -13.60
N LEU A 163 -20.06 9.20 -13.06
CA LEU A 163 -18.94 9.78 -12.32
C LEU A 163 -18.07 10.70 -13.19
N GLY A 164 -18.06 10.52 -14.52
CA GLY A 164 -17.20 11.32 -15.39
C GLY A 164 -15.74 11.09 -15.03
N PHE A 165 -14.99 12.15 -14.69
CA PHE A 165 -13.68 12.00 -14.06
C PHE A 165 -13.85 11.72 -12.57
N LEU A 166 -13.09 10.76 -12.03
CA LEU A 166 -13.03 10.55 -10.59
C LEU A 166 -12.52 11.83 -9.92
N GLN A 167 -13.14 12.24 -8.81
CA GLN A 167 -12.73 13.41 -8.03
C GLN A 167 -12.93 13.18 -6.54
N GLY A 168 -12.06 13.78 -5.73
CA GLY A 168 -12.17 13.77 -4.27
C GLY A 168 -11.86 12.39 -3.67
N ASP A 169 -12.70 11.94 -2.74
CA ASP A 169 -12.43 10.73 -1.96
C ASP A 169 -12.35 9.46 -2.82
N ILE A 170 -13.19 9.34 -3.85
CA ILE A 170 -13.14 8.18 -4.76
C ILE A 170 -11.87 8.20 -5.60
N GLU A 171 -11.42 9.34 -6.10
CA GLU A 171 -10.14 9.46 -6.83
C GLU A 171 -8.97 9.06 -5.94
N TYR A 172 -8.92 9.64 -4.73
CA TYR A 172 -7.91 9.31 -3.74
C TYR A 172 -7.88 7.80 -3.44
N TRP A 173 -9.02 7.21 -3.12
CA TRP A 173 -9.12 5.79 -2.83
C TRP A 173 -8.75 4.92 -4.03
N TRP A 174 -9.21 5.31 -5.22
CA TRP A 174 -9.00 4.58 -6.46
C TRP A 174 -7.52 4.49 -6.79
N ASP A 175 -6.80 5.60 -6.68
CA ASP A 175 -5.39 5.68 -7.03
C ASP A 175 -4.48 5.08 -5.96
N ASN A 176 -4.83 5.21 -4.68
CA ASN A 176 -3.95 4.78 -3.59
C ASN A 176 -4.16 3.31 -3.17
N TYR A 177 -5.34 2.73 -3.42
CA TYR A 177 -5.67 1.39 -2.91
C TYR A 177 -6.20 0.44 -3.99
N TRP A 178 -7.15 0.90 -4.81
CA TRP A 178 -7.87 0.05 -5.75
C TRP A 178 -7.05 -0.31 -6.99
N SER A 179 -6.42 0.69 -7.63
CA SER A 179 -5.76 0.51 -8.93
C SER A 179 -4.61 -0.48 -8.83
N SER A 180 -3.71 -0.32 -7.86
CA SER A 180 -2.58 -1.23 -7.66
C SER A 180 -3.04 -2.66 -7.38
N PHE A 181 -4.17 -2.85 -6.69
CA PHE A 181 -4.77 -4.16 -6.50
C PHE A 181 -5.31 -4.71 -7.83
N TRP A 182 -6.18 -3.96 -8.51
CA TRP A 182 -6.85 -4.39 -9.73
C TRP A 182 -5.87 -4.73 -10.86
N GLU A 183 -4.80 -3.95 -10.98
CA GLU A 183 -3.73 -4.14 -11.96
C GLU A 183 -2.80 -5.32 -11.61
N SER A 184 -2.82 -5.81 -10.37
CA SER A 184 -2.05 -6.99 -9.96
C SER A 184 -2.73 -8.32 -10.32
N LEU A 185 -4.03 -8.28 -10.63
CA LEU A 185 -4.83 -9.45 -10.95
C LEU A 185 -4.71 -9.84 -12.42
N THR A 186 -4.74 -11.15 -12.70
CA THR A 186 -4.95 -11.66 -14.07
C THR A 186 -6.41 -11.47 -14.51
N ALA A 187 -6.69 -11.67 -15.80
CA ALA A 187 -8.06 -11.60 -16.32
C ALA A 187 -9.01 -12.59 -15.59
N GLU A 188 -8.53 -13.80 -15.31
CA GLU A 188 -9.30 -14.83 -14.59
C GLU A 188 -9.56 -14.42 -13.13
N GLU A 189 -8.56 -13.83 -12.47
CA GLU A 189 -8.71 -13.36 -11.09
C GLU A 189 -9.64 -12.15 -11.00
N ARG A 190 -9.61 -11.25 -11.99
CA ARG A 190 -10.55 -10.13 -12.10
C ARG A 190 -11.97 -10.62 -12.26
N GLU A 191 -12.22 -11.59 -13.15
CA GLU A 191 -13.56 -12.16 -13.33
C GLU A 191 -14.02 -12.87 -12.04
N ALA A 192 -13.15 -13.67 -11.41
CA ALA A 192 -13.46 -14.30 -10.13
C ALA A 192 -13.75 -13.28 -9.02
N TYR A 193 -13.00 -12.18 -8.96
CA TYR A 193 -13.22 -11.08 -8.01
C TYR A 193 -14.55 -10.37 -8.25
N LEU A 194 -14.89 -10.06 -9.51
CA LEU A 194 -16.17 -9.42 -9.84
C LEU A 194 -17.35 -10.34 -9.54
N GLY A 195 -17.24 -11.62 -9.88
CA GLY A 195 -18.25 -12.64 -9.64
C GLY A 195 -18.51 -12.88 -8.15
N ARG A 196 -17.46 -13.07 -7.35
CA ARG A 196 -17.59 -13.32 -5.89
C ARG A 196 -18.25 -12.15 -5.15
N HIS A 197 -18.09 -10.94 -5.65
CA HIS A 197 -18.60 -9.71 -5.02
C HIS A 197 -19.89 -9.17 -5.65
N GLY A 198 -20.47 -9.89 -6.62
CA GLY A 198 -21.76 -9.53 -7.23
C GLY A 198 -21.71 -8.22 -8.02
N ALA A 199 -20.64 -7.97 -8.76
CA ALA A 199 -20.49 -6.75 -9.55
C ALA A 199 -21.63 -6.57 -10.57
N THR A 200 -22.28 -5.41 -10.57
CA THR A 200 -23.25 -5.05 -11.61
C THR A 200 -22.53 -4.72 -12.92
N GLU A 201 -23.24 -4.82 -14.04
CA GLU A 201 -22.67 -4.48 -15.36
C GLU A 201 -22.22 -3.01 -15.43
N GLU A 202 -22.88 -2.10 -14.72
CA GLU A 202 -22.47 -0.70 -14.66
C GLU A 202 -21.14 -0.53 -13.92
N TRP A 203 -20.95 -1.22 -12.80
CA TRP A 203 -19.69 -1.19 -12.07
C TRP A 203 -18.55 -1.85 -12.83
N LYS A 204 -18.80 -2.98 -13.52
CA LYS A 204 -17.80 -3.60 -14.40
C LYS A 204 -17.33 -2.63 -15.49
N ARG A 205 -18.26 -1.92 -16.13
CA ARG A 205 -17.95 -0.91 -17.14
C ARG A 205 -17.23 0.30 -16.56
N CYS A 206 -17.64 0.79 -15.39
CA CYS A 206 -16.96 1.88 -14.69
C CYS A 206 -15.50 1.52 -14.37
N ILE A 207 -15.26 0.33 -13.83
CA ILE A 207 -13.90 -0.18 -13.56
C ILE A 207 -13.07 -0.23 -14.85
N TRP A 208 -13.65 -0.72 -15.95
CA TRP A 208 -12.96 -0.74 -17.24
C TRP A 208 -12.61 0.68 -17.73
N LEU A 209 -13.55 1.63 -17.68
CA LEU A 209 -13.35 3.01 -18.12
C LEU A 209 -12.22 3.73 -17.36
N HIS A 210 -12.08 3.43 -16.07
CA HIS A 210 -11.04 4.02 -15.21
C HIS A 210 -9.80 3.14 -15.07
N GLY A 211 -9.77 1.98 -15.72
CA GLY A 211 -8.64 1.06 -15.75
C GLY A 211 -7.56 1.50 -16.74
N ARG A 212 -6.38 0.90 -16.59
CA ARG A 212 -5.23 1.17 -17.45
C ARG A 212 -5.51 0.87 -18.92
N GLU A 213 -6.22 -0.22 -19.19
CA GLU A 213 -6.49 -0.67 -20.55
C GLU A 213 -7.28 0.36 -21.36
N ALA A 214 -8.29 1.01 -20.75
CA ALA A 214 -9.06 2.04 -21.42
C ALA A 214 -8.22 3.31 -21.65
N ARG A 215 -7.35 3.69 -20.70
CA ARG A 215 -6.44 4.84 -20.85
C ARG A 215 -5.46 4.62 -22.00
N GLU A 216 -4.81 3.45 -22.07
CA GLU A 216 -3.87 3.09 -23.13
C GLU A 216 -4.54 3.10 -24.51
N LEU A 217 -5.76 2.57 -24.62
CA LEU A 217 -6.53 2.59 -25.87
C LEU A 217 -6.88 4.01 -26.31
N LEU A 218 -7.28 4.88 -25.39
CA LEU A 218 -7.58 6.29 -25.68
C LEU A 218 -6.33 7.06 -26.11
N GLU A 219 -5.20 6.86 -25.40
CA GLU A 219 -3.91 7.49 -25.73
C GLU A 219 -3.42 7.06 -27.12
N SER A 220 -3.51 5.77 -27.46
CA SER A 220 -3.17 5.26 -28.79
C SER A 220 -4.04 5.89 -29.89
N ALA A 221 -5.36 5.95 -29.67
CA ALA A 221 -6.30 6.52 -30.64
C ALA A 221 -6.13 8.03 -30.87
N LEU A 222 -5.65 8.76 -29.85
CA LEU A 222 -5.30 10.17 -29.96
C LEU A 222 -3.97 10.36 -30.70
N SER A 223 -2.96 9.53 -30.42
CA SER A 223 -1.66 9.59 -31.10
C SER A 223 -1.74 9.30 -32.60
N GLU A 224 -2.69 8.46 -33.04
CA GLU A 224 -2.89 8.16 -34.47
C GLU A 224 -3.56 9.32 -35.22
N LYS A 225 -4.36 10.14 -34.54
CA LYS A 225 -5.04 11.30 -35.15
C LYS A 225 -4.14 12.51 -35.35
N ASP A 226 -3.08 12.64 -34.55
CA ASP A 226 -2.12 13.76 -34.66
C ASP A 226 -1.04 13.51 -35.73
N GLN A 227 -1.02 12.34 -36.38
CA GLN A 227 -0.07 11.97 -37.44
C GLN A 227 -0.67 11.98 -38.87
N GLY A 228 -1.94 12.38 -39.03
CA GLY A 228 -2.64 12.48 -40.33
C GLY A 228 -3.08 13.90 -40.65
#